data_AF-A0A9Q0J868-F1
#
_entry.id   AF-A0A9Q0J868-F1
#
_cell.length_a   1.000
_cell.length_b   1.000
_cell.length_c   1.000
_cell.angle_alpha   90.00
_cell.angle_beta   90.00
_cell.angle_gamma   90.00
#
_symmetry.space_group_name_H-M   'P 1'
#
loop_
_entity.id
_entity.type
_entity.pdbx_description
1 polymer ?
#
loop_
_entity_poly.entity_id
_entity_poly.type
_entity_poly.pdbx_seq_one_letter_code
_entity_poly.pdbx_strand_id
1 'polypeptide(L)'
;MVVIEPEVEEEETVQPPPPPKPRPASSSNTTADSSSHVTAAATAAPEANGNDSDGFETASERGVSDNEEEEENEQGHHEPRQPEEDAPKEDDQSEQRAVERANEAKMEGNQLFGKGQYEEALLQYDAALQSAPENSKELRSICHSNRAICLLKLGKYDDAIKECTKALELNPSYIKALLRRGEAHEKLEHFEEAIADMKKVLELDPSNDQARKSIRRLEPLAEAKREKMKEEMIAKLKDMGNSVLGRFGMSVDNFKAVKDPNTGSYSISFQR
;
A
#
# COMPACT_ATOMS: atom_id res chain seq x y z
N MET A 1 -22.57 64.90 48.23
CA MET A 1 -22.66 63.59 48.89
C MET A 1 -23.61 62.72 48.08
N VAL A 2 -23.06 61.80 47.31
CA VAL A 2 -23.81 60.70 46.67
C VAL A 2 -23.02 59.45 47.03
N VAL A 3 -23.61 58.61 47.87
CA VAL A 3 -23.05 57.35 48.35
C VAL A 3 -23.55 56.29 47.38
N ILE A 4 -22.64 55.64 46.66
CA ILE A 4 -22.93 54.52 45.77
C ILE A 4 -22.54 53.25 46.54
N GLU A 5 -23.52 52.44 46.88
CA GLU A 5 -23.32 51.08 47.40
C GLU A 5 -23.04 50.13 46.22
N PRO A 6 -22.09 49.19 46.33
CA PRO A 6 -21.83 48.22 45.27
C PRO A 6 -22.81 47.04 45.35
N GLU A 7 -23.43 46.73 44.19
CA GLU A 7 -24.21 45.53 43.89
C GLU A 7 -23.43 44.25 44.15
N VAL A 8 -24.10 43.25 44.74
CA VAL A 8 -23.61 41.89 44.96
C VAL A 8 -24.04 41.05 43.76
N GLU A 9 -23.09 40.59 42.94
CA GLU A 9 -23.36 39.61 41.88
C GLU A 9 -23.49 38.22 42.50
N GLU A 10 -24.64 37.57 42.28
CA GLU A 10 -24.93 36.20 42.71
C GLU A 10 -24.25 35.19 41.76
N GLU A 11 -23.40 34.30 42.31
CA GLU A 11 -22.82 33.18 41.58
C GLU A 11 -23.90 32.14 41.22
N GLU A 12 -24.17 32.01 39.92
CA GLU A 12 -25.05 30.99 39.35
C GLU A 12 -24.37 29.60 39.41
N THR A 13 -24.76 28.77 40.38
CA THR A 13 -24.26 27.39 40.52
C THR A 13 -24.81 26.49 39.42
N VAL A 14 -23.98 26.17 38.42
CA VAL A 14 -24.30 25.21 37.35
C VAL A 14 -24.23 23.78 37.89
N GLN A 15 -25.39 23.12 38.00
CA GLN A 15 -25.45 21.67 38.32
C GLN A 15 -25.15 20.82 37.08
N PRO A 16 -24.41 19.70 37.22
CA PRO A 16 -24.13 18.78 36.12
C PRO A 16 -25.39 17.98 35.70
N PRO A 17 -25.49 17.58 34.41
CA PRO A 17 -26.68 16.90 33.89
C PRO A 17 -26.81 15.46 34.44
N PRO A 18 -28.05 14.97 34.62
CA PRO A 18 -28.31 13.63 35.14
C PRO A 18 -27.96 12.52 34.14
N PRO A 19 -27.58 11.32 34.62
CA PRO A 19 -27.22 10.19 33.77
C PRO A 19 -28.42 9.61 32.98
N PRO A 20 -28.18 9.00 31.81
CA PRO A 20 -29.24 8.46 30.96
C PRO A 20 -29.90 7.23 31.59
N LYS A 21 -31.23 7.15 31.45
CA LYS A 21 -32.06 6.04 31.95
C LYS A 21 -31.77 4.73 31.21
N PRO A 22 -31.77 3.57 31.91
CA PRO A 22 -31.58 2.27 31.28
C PRO A 22 -32.79 1.87 30.41
N ARG A 23 -32.52 1.26 29.24
CA ARG A 23 -33.54 0.65 28.37
C ARG A 23 -34.20 -0.55 29.06
N PRO A 24 -35.50 -0.79 28.85
CA PRO A 24 -36.17 -1.96 29.39
C PRO A 24 -35.71 -3.24 28.68
N ALA A 25 -35.36 -4.24 29.48
CA ALA A 25 -35.17 -5.61 29.06
C ALA A 25 -36.51 -6.22 28.62
N SER A 26 -36.56 -6.75 27.40
CA SER A 26 -37.66 -7.60 26.95
C SER A 26 -37.36 -9.04 27.34
N SER A 27 -38.28 -9.60 28.11
CA SER A 27 -38.27 -10.93 28.70
C SER A 27 -38.30 -12.06 27.66
N SER A 28 -37.59 -13.12 28.06
CA SER A 28 -37.70 -14.52 27.67
C SER A 28 -39.06 -15.02 27.19
N ASN A 29 -39.05 -15.83 26.13
CA ASN A 29 -39.94 -16.97 26.02
C ASN A 29 -39.13 -18.25 25.72
N THR A 30 -39.24 -19.17 26.67
CA THR A 30 -38.75 -20.54 26.69
C THR A 30 -39.63 -21.43 25.81
N THR A 31 -39.04 -22.25 24.95
CA THR A 31 -39.52 -23.62 24.70
C THR A 31 -38.31 -24.53 24.49
N ALA A 32 -38.32 -25.62 25.25
CA ALA A 32 -37.34 -26.69 25.20
C ALA A 32 -37.68 -27.64 24.05
N ASP A 33 -36.67 -28.13 23.34
CA ASP A 33 -36.67 -29.51 22.89
C ASP A 33 -35.23 -30.04 22.88
N SER A 34 -35.13 -31.31 23.27
CA SER A 34 -33.92 -32.05 23.55
C SER A 34 -33.65 -33.01 22.40
N SER A 35 -32.45 -33.02 21.84
CA SER A 35 -31.80 -34.29 21.47
C SER A 35 -30.33 -34.07 21.11
N SER A 36 -29.54 -34.93 21.72
CA SER A 36 -28.09 -35.02 21.75
C SER A 36 -27.51 -35.66 20.48
N HIS A 37 -26.44 -35.09 19.92
CA HIS A 37 -25.28 -35.89 19.48
C HIS A 37 -23.97 -35.07 19.31
N VAL A 38 -23.10 -35.25 20.31
CA VAL A 38 -21.62 -35.34 20.39
C VAL A 38 -20.68 -34.83 19.26
N THR A 39 -19.57 -34.20 19.70
CA THR A 39 -18.23 -33.92 19.08
C THR A 39 -18.13 -32.73 18.11
N ALA A 40 -17.11 -31.85 18.07
CA ALA A 40 -15.89 -31.60 18.84
C ALA A 40 -15.46 -30.13 18.61
N ALA A 41 -14.50 -29.67 19.41
CA ALA A 41 -14.02 -28.29 19.59
C ALA A 41 -13.79 -27.44 18.33
N ALA A 42 -14.37 -26.23 18.33
CA ALA A 42 -14.05 -25.14 17.41
C ALA A 42 -13.43 -23.98 18.21
N THR A 43 -12.15 -23.70 17.95
CA THR A 43 -11.45 -22.49 18.39
C THR A 43 -11.81 -21.35 17.45
N ALA A 44 -12.33 -20.26 18.02
CA ALA A 44 -12.71 -19.05 17.31
C ALA A 44 -11.50 -18.33 16.69
N ALA A 45 -11.59 -18.05 15.38
CA ALA A 45 -10.73 -17.11 14.66
C ALA A 45 -11.50 -15.78 14.48
N PRO A 46 -10.81 -14.62 14.43
CA PRO A 46 -11.47 -13.33 14.39
C PRO A 46 -11.94 -12.99 12.97
N GLU A 47 -13.09 -12.31 12.92
CA GLU A 47 -13.75 -11.81 11.72
C GLU A 47 -12.86 -10.82 10.96
N ALA A 48 -12.44 -11.20 9.75
CA ALA A 48 -11.80 -10.32 8.80
C ALA A 48 -12.86 -9.60 7.96
N ASN A 49 -12.97 -8.29 8.20
CA ASN A 49 -13.82 -7.36 7.48
C ASN A 49 -13.56 -7.35 5.97
N GLY A 50 -14.66 -7.23 5.21
CA GLY A 50 -14.71 -6.46 3.97
C GLY A 50 -14.07 -7.11 2.75
N ASN A 51 -14.74 -8.14 2.23
CA ASN A 51 -14.45 -8.74 0.93
C ASN A 51 -14.91 -7.78 -0.19
N ASP A 52 -14.15 -6.71 -0.45
CA ASP A 52 -14.22 -6.02 -1.73
C ASP A 52 -13.55 -6.94 -2.75
N SER A 53 -14.41 -7.70 -3.44
CA SER A 53 -14.09 -8.50 -4.61
C SER A 53 -13.33 -7.62 -5.62
N ASP A 54 -12.00 -7.73 -5.64
CA ASP A 54 -11.16 -7.25 -6.74
C ASP A 54 -11.69 -7.90 -8.02
N GLY A 55 -12.51 -7.15 -8.77
CA GLY A 55 -12.93 -7.52 -10.11
C GLY A 55 -11.68 -7.85 -10.90
N PHE A 56 -11.54 -9.12 -11.28
CA PHE A 56 -10.35 -9.64 -11.92
C PHE A 56 -10.30 -9.16 -13.37
N GLU A 57 -10.06 -7.87 -13.57
CA GLU A 57 -9.61 -7.33 -14.83
C GLU A 57 -8.09 -7.53 -14.90
N THR A 58 -7.67 -8.77 -15.12
CA THR A 58 -6.47 -8.97 -15.94
C THR A 58 -6.77 -8.28 -17.25
N ALA A 59 -5.94 -7.29 -17.60
CA ALA A 59 -6.19 -6.39 -18.72
C ALA A 59 -6.77 -7.17 -19.90
N SER A 60 -8.06 -6.96 -20.17
CA SER A 60 -8.61 -7.26 -21.49
C SER A 60 -7.72 -6.51 -22.46
N GLU A 61 -7.18 -7.26 -23.40
CA GLU A 61 -6.40 -6.79 -24.51
C GLU A 61 -7.12 -5.59 -25.12
N ARG A 62 -6.53 -4.39 -25.03
CA ARG A 62 -6.82 -3.38 -26.04
C ARG A 62 -6.25 -3.98 -27.30
N GLY A 63 -7.14 -4.49 -28.14
CA GLY A 63 -6.82 -5.07 -29.43
C GLY A 63 -5.86 -4.14 -30.17
N VAL A 64 -4.82 -4.75 -30.73
CA VAL A 64 -4.00 -4.13 -31.76
C VAL A 64 -4.97 -3.84 -32.91
N SER A 65 -5.50 -2.62 -32.94
CA SER A 65 -6.21 -2.08 -34.10
C SER A 65 -5.14 -1.54 -35.02
N ASP A 66 -5.01 -2.20 -36.15
CA ASP A 66 -4.32 -1.68 -37.31
C ASP A 66 -4.79 -0.26 -37.65
N ASN A 67 -3.83 0.48 -38.19
CA ASN A 67 -3.96 1.55 -39.18
C ASN A 67 -4.33 2.96 -38.70
N GLU A 68 -3.42 3.90 -38.95
CA GLU A 68 -3.66 5.19 -39.62
C GLU A 68 -2.29 5.82 -39.94
N GLU A 69 -1.75 5.52 -41.12
CA GLU A 69 -0.70 6.33 -41.75
C GLU A 69 -1.37 7.52 -42.48
N GLU A 70 -0.88 8.71 -42.17
CA GLU A 70 -1.33 9.97 -42.77
C GLU A 70 -0.81 10.07 -44.22
N GLU A 71 -1.74 10.34 -45.16
CA GLU A 71 -1.41 10.72 -46.52
C GLU A 71 -0.85 12.15 -46.56
N GLU A 72 0.41 12.31 -46.98
CA GLU A 72 0.86 13.56 -47.61
C GLU A 72 1.47 13.27 -48.99
N ASN A 73 0.91 13.98 -49.96
CA ASN A 73 1.11 13.86 -51.40
C ASN A 73 2.16 14.87 -51.86
N GLU A 74 3.34 14.44 -52.29
CA GLU A 74 4.19 15.24 -53.18
C GLU A 74 4.86 14.38 -54.28
N GLN A 75 4.79 14.93 -55.50
CA GLN A 75 5.16 14.31 -56.78
C GLN A 75 6.67 14.34 -57.01
N GLY A 76 7.28 13.23 -57.46
CA GLY A 76 8.66 13.26 -57.93
C GLY A 76 9.24 11.95 -58.46
N HIS A 77 9.16 11.76 -59.78
CA HIS A 77 10.11 11.06 -60.67
C HIS A 77 10.46 9.57 -60.43
N HIS A 78 10.08 8.78 -61.44
CA HIS A 78 10.40 7.37 -61.68
C HIS A 78 11.90 7.03 -61.69
N GLU A 79 12.26 6.00 -60.92
CA GLU A 79 13.33 5.05 -61.26
C GLU A 79 12.87 3.64 -60.83
N PRO A 80 12.89 2.61 -61.71
CA PRO A 80 12.32 1.32 -61.38
C PRO A 80 13.29 0.51 -60.50
N ARG A 81 13.11 0.56 -59.17
CA ARG A 81 13.67 -0.46 -58.26
C ARG A 81 12.78 -1.70 -58.26
N GLN A 82 13.43 -2.84 -58.38
CA GLN A 82 12.82 -4.17 -58.34
C GLN A 82 12.06 -4.37 -57.01
N PRO A 83 10.97 -5.15 -56.99
CA PRO A 83 10.30 -5.51 -55.75
C PRO A 83 11.19 -6.50 -55.01
N GLU A 84 11.99 -6.02 -54.06
CA GLU A 84 12.54 -6.89 -53.03
C GLU A 84 11.37 -7.27 -52.13
N GLU A 85 10.90 -8.53 -52.27
CA GLU A 85 10.04 -9.17 -51.28
C GLU A 85 10.78 -9.15 -49.94
N ASP A 86 10.41 -8.21 -49.08
CA ASP A 86 10.95 -8.05 -47.73
C ASP A 86 10.43 -9.20 -46.86
N ALA A 87 11.04 -10.38 -47.03
CA ALA A 87 10.80 -11.52 -46.16
C ALA A 87 11.22 -11.11 -44.74
N PRO A 88 10.32 -11.21 -43.73
CA PRO A 88 10.70 -10.87 -42.37
C PRO A 88 11.89 -11.72 -41.96
N LYS A 89 12.98 -11.05 -41.57
CA LYS A 89 14.25 -11.67 -41.19
C LYS A 89 13.95 -12.76 -40.16
N GLU A 90 14.58 -13.93 -40.27
CA GLU A 90 14.29 -15.09 -39.39
C GLU A 90 14.35 -14.75 -37.88
N ASP A 91 15.13 -13.73 -37.52
CA ASP A 91 15.22 -13.15 -36.17
C ASP A 91 13.87 -12.57 -35.69
N ASP A 92 13.17 -11.79 -36.51
CA ASP A 92 11.87 -11.19 -36.15
C ASP A 92 10.81 -12.27 -35.93
N GLN A 93 10.82 -13.34 -36.74
CA GLN A 93 9.90 -14.47 -36.54
C GLN A 93 10.20 -15.25 -35.26
N SER A 94 11.47 -15.34 -34.86
CA SER A 94 11.88 -16.00 -33.61
C SER A 94 11.44 -15.20 -32.38
N GLU A 95 11.61 -13.88 -32.41
CA GLU A 95 11.14 -12.98 -31.36
C GLU A 95 9.61 -13.00 -31.24
N GLN A 96 8.89 -12.93 -32.36
CA GLN A 96 7.42 -13.01 -32.38
C GLN A 96 6.92 -14.29 -31.69
N ARG A 97 7.50 -15.45 -32.03
CA ARG A 97 7.17 -16.74 -31.40
C ARG A 97 7.49 -16.77 -29.92
N ALA A 98 8.54 -16.07 -29.48
CA ALA A 98 8.91 -15.98 -28.08
C ALA A 98 7.89 -15.14 -27.29
N VAL A 99 7.45 -14.01 -27.86
CA VAL A 99 6.38 -13.15 -27.30
C VAL A 99 5.06 -13.92 -27.22
N GLU A 100 4.70 -14.68 -28.26
CA GLU A 100 3.49 -15.52 -28.27
C GLU A 100 3.51 -16.55 -27.14
N ARG A 101 4.60 -17.33 -27.00
CA ARG A 101 4.74 -18.30 -25.91
C ARG A 101 4.66 -17.64 -24.53
N ALA A 102 5.30 -16.48 -24.38
CA ALA A 102 5.26 -15.74 -23.13
C ALA A 102 3.84 -15.24 -22.78
N ASN A 103 3.09 -14.78 -23.79
CA ASN A 103 1.70 -14.38 -23.61
C ASN A 103 0.80 -15.57 -23.26
N GLU A 104 0.99 -16.73 -23.90
CA GLU A 104 0.24 -17.95 -23.57
C GLU A 104 0.46 -18.36 -22.11
N ALA A 105 1.72 -18.46 -21.67
CA ALA A 105 2.05 -18.77 -20.28
C ALA A 105 1.47 -17.74 -19.30
N LYS A 106 1.56 -16.44 -19.63
CA LYS A 106 0.93 -15.37 -18.84
C LYS A 106 -0.59 -15.57 -18.72
N MET A 107 -1.26 -15.93 -19.81
CA MET A 107 -2.71 -16.15 -19.82
C MET A 107 -3.10 -17.39 -19.02
N GLU A 108 -2.34 -18.46 -19.09
CA GLU A 108 -2.53 -19.63 -18.23
C GLU A 108 -2.36 -19.27 -16.75
N GLY A 109 -1.32 -18.50 -16.41
CA GLY A 109 -1.11 -17.97 -15.07
C GLY A 109 -2.30 -17.14 -14.56
N ASN A 110 -2.89 -16.31 -15.43
CA ASN A 110 -4.11 -15.55 -15.10
C ASN A 110 -5.30 -16.47 -14.79
N GLN A 111 -5.47 -17.55 -15.55
CA GLN A 111 -6.54 -18.52 -15.30
C GLN A 111 -6.35 -19.26 -13.97
N LEU A 112 -5.11 -19.68 -13.67
CA LEU A 112 -4.76 -20.33 -12.40
C LEU A 112 -4.99 -19.39 -11.22
N PHE A 113 -4.59 -18.12 -11.35
CA PHE A 113 -4.86 -17.12 -10.33
C PHE A 113 -6.36 -16.96 -10.09
N GLY A 114 -7.17 -16.88 -11.16
CA GLY A 114 -8.62 -16.78 -11.05
C GLY A 114 -9.26 -17.98 -10.34
N LYS A 115 -8.61 -19.15 -10.38
CA LYS A 115 -9.00 -20.36 -9.64
C LYS A 115 -8.46 -20.42 -8.21
N GLY A 116 -7.66 -19.44 -7.79
CA GLY A 116 -7.00 -19.41 -6.48
C GLY A 116 -5.74 -20.27 -6.38
N GLN A 117 -5.24 -20.80 -7.50
CA GLN A 117 -4.03 -21.63 -7.58
C GLN A 117 -2.81 -20.73 -7.75
N TYR A 118 -2.40 -20.07 -6.66
CA TYR A 118 -1.42 -18.99 -6.71
C TYR A 118 0.02 -19.48 -6.93
N GLU A 119 0.39 -20.64 -6.37
CA GLU A 119 1.70 -21.25 -6.60
C GLU A 119 1.87 -21.69 -8.06
N GLU A 120 0.86 -22.31 -8.66
CA GLU A 120 0.88 -22.71 -10.06
C GLU A 120 0.86 -21.49 -10.99
N ALA A 121 0.10 -20.46 -10.65
CA ALA A 121 0.13 -19.19 -11.37
C ALA A 121 1.53 -18.56 -11.37
N LEU A 122 2.24 -18.60 -10.24
CA LEU A 122 3.62 -18.13 -10.15
C LEU A 122 4.57 -18.87 -11.11
N LEU A 123 4.42 -20.19 -11.23
CA LEU A 123 5.23 -20.99 -12.17
C LEU A 123 4.97 -20.56 -13.62
N GLN A 124 3.71 -20.31 -13.97
CA GLN A 124 3.36 -19.87 -15.32
C GLN A 124 3.86 -18.45 -15.64
N TYR A 125 3.82 -17.52 -14.67
CA TYR A 125 4.42 -16.21 -14.87
C TYR A 125 5.95 -16.25 -14.93
N ASP A 126 6.60 -17.23 -14.28
CA ASP A 126 8.04 -17.45 -14.44
C ASP A 126 8.37 -17.97 -15.84
N ALA A 127 7.61 -18.95 -16.34
CA ALA A 127 7.73 -19.45 -17.71
C ALA A 127 7.50 -18.32 -18.75
N ALA A 128 6.54 -17.43 -18.49
CA ALA A 128 6.30 -16.25 -19.31
C ALA A 128 7.53 -15.33 -19.35
N LEU A 129 8.16 -15.05 -18.21
CA LEU A 129 9.36 -14.21 -18.13
C LEU A 129 10.61 -14.84 -18.77
N GLN A 130 10.73 -16.18 -18.73
CA GLN A 130 11.80 -16.92 -19.40
C GLN A 130 11.65 -16.90 -20.92
N SER A 131 10.42 -16.89 -21.42
CA SER A 131 10.12 -16.82 -22.85
C SER A 131 10.08 -15.39 -23.39
N ALA A 132 9.81 -14.40 -22.54
CA ALA A 132 9.67 -13.01 -22.94
C ALA A 132 11.03 -12.42 -23.36
N PRO A 133 11.16 -11.89 -24.59
CA PRO A 133 12.35 -11.17 -25.03
C PRO A 133 12.72 -10.02 -24.08
N GLU A 134 14.01 -9.72 -23.96
CA GLU A 134 14.50 -8.68 -23.03
C GLU A 134 14.00 -7.28 -23.40
N ASN A 135 13.77 -7.02 -24.70
CA ASN A 135 13.23 -5.76 -25.21
C ASN A 135 11.74 -5.56 -24.85
N SER A 136 11.01 -6.63 -24.47
CA SER A 136 9.58 -6.62 -24.20
C SER A 136 9.26 -6.12 -22.78
N LYS A 137 9.67 -4.88 -22.47
CA LYS A 137 9.54 -4.27 -21.14
C LYS A 137 8.10 -4.30 -20.60
N GLU A 138 7.11 -4.04 -21.44
CA GLU A 138 5.70 -4.03 -21.06
C GLU A 138 5.20 -5.42 -20.66
N LEU A 139 5.51 -6.45 -21.46
CA LEU A 139 5.13 -7.82 -21.11
C LEU A 139 5.80 -8.26 -19.80
N ARG A 140 7.08 -7.95 -19.63
CA ARG A 140 7.86 -8.30 -18.44
C ARG A 140 7.35 -7.55 -17.21
N SER A 141 7.00 -6.26 -17.32
CA SER A 141 6.43 -5.47 -16.22
C SER A 141 5.08 -6.02 -15.76
N ILE A 142 4.22 -6.42 -16.70
CA ILE A 142 2.95 -7.10 -16.42
C ILE A 142 3.18 -8.43 -15.69
N CYS A 143 4.11 -9.28 -16.17
CA CYS A 143 4.39 -10.57 -15.54
C CYS A 143 4.93 -10.41 -14.12
N HIS A 144 5.86 -9.48 -13.89
CA HIS A 144 6.36 -9.18 -12.54
C HIS A 144 5.24 -8.69 -11.62
N SER A 145 4.38 -7.78 -12.09
CA SER A 145 3.23 -7.33 -11.31
C SER A 145 2.26 -8.47 -10.98
N ASN A 146 2.03 -9.39 -11.92
CA ASN A 146 1.17 -10.55 -11.71
C ASN A 146 1.76 -11.57 -10.72
N ARG A 147 3.08 -11.76 -10.72
CA ARG A 147 3.76 -12.50 -9.65
C ARG A 147 3.56 -11.84 -8.29
N ALA A 148 3.68 -10.51 -8.23
CA ALA A 148 3.50 -9.77 -7.00
C ALA A 148 2.10 -9.97 -6.36
N ILE A 149 1.02 -9.99 -7.15
CA ILE A 149 -0.31 -10.27 -6.61
C ILE A 149 -0.47 -11.71 -6.12
N CYS A 150 0.16 -12.70 -6.77
CA CYS A 150 0.19 -14.06 -6.24
C CYS A 150 0.88 -14.10 -4.87
N LEU A 151 2.04 -13.44 -4.76
CA LEU A 151 2.81 -13.37 -3.51
C LEU A 151 2.03 -12.65 -2.40
N LEU A 152 1.28 -11.58 -2.72
CA LEU A 152 0.36 -10.94 -1.79
C LEU A 152 -0.70 -11.91 -1.25
N LYS A 153 -1.36 -12.68 -2.14
CA LYS A 153 -2.37 -13.67 -1.73
C LYS A 153 -1.76 -14.82 -0.91
N LEU A 154 -0.48 -15.12 -1.12
CA LEU A 154 0.29 -16.10 -0.34
C LEU A 154 0.91 -15.52 0.95
N GLY A 155 0.71 -14.24 1.26
CA GLY A 155 1.27 -13.59 2.45
C GLY A 155 2.78 -13.33 2.40
N LYS A 156 3.41 -13.45 1.23
CA LYS A 156 4.85 -13.23 1.01
C LYS A 156 5.11 -11.77 0.62
N TYR A 157 4.90 -10.86 1.57
CA TYR A 157 4.87 -9.41 1.30
C TYR A 157 6.21 -8.83 0.83
N ASP A 158 7.34 -9.23 1.44
CA ASP A 158 8.66 -8.76 1.00
C ASP A 158 8.98 -9.16 -0.45
N ASP A 159 8.61 -10.38 -0.84
CA ASP A 159 8.83 -10.85 -2.20
C ASP A 159 7.87 -10.16 -3.18
N ALA A 160 6.64 -9.84 -2.76
CA ALA A 160 5.73 -9.04 -3.55
C ALA A 160 6.30 -7.63 -3.83
N ILE A 161 6.93 -6.98 -2.83
CA ILE A 161 7.59 -5.68 -3.00
C ILE A 161 8.73 -5.77 -4.02
N LYS A 162 9.54 -6.83 -3.99
CA LYS A 162 10.63 -7.04 -4.95
C LYS A 162 10.09 -7.18 -6.37
N GLU A 163 9.04 -7.98 -6.57
CA GLU A 163 8.44 -8.17 -7.89
C GLU A 163 7.75 -6.89 -8.39
N CYS A 164 7.03 -6.15 -7.54
CA CYS A 164 6.50 -4.84 -7.90
C CYS A 164 7.59 -3.84 -8.27
N THR A 165 8.70 -3.83 -7.54
CA THR A 165 9.82 -2.93 -7.85
C THR A 165 10.42 -3.24 -9.21
N LYS A 166 10.64 -4.51 -9.56
CA LYS A 166 11.06 -4.92 -10.92
C LYS A 166 10.07 -4.48 -11.99
N ALA A 167 8.76 -4.61 -11.71
CA ALA A 167 7.73 -4.13 -12.64
C ALA A 167 7.83 -2.62 -12.87
N LEU A 168 8.09 -1.84 -11.82
CA LEU A 168 8.20 -0.38 -11.87
C LEU A 168 9.53 0.12 -12.44
N GLU A 169 10.61 -0.66 -12.34
CA GLU A 169 11.87 -0.39 -13.06
C GLU A 169 11.68 -0.50 -14.58
N LEU A 170 10.82 -1.41 -15.02
CA LEU A 170 10.48 -1.60 -16.44
C LEU A 170 9.43 -0.60 -16.93
N ASN A 171 8.40 -0.34 -16.12
CA ASN A 171 7.33 0.61 -16.40
C ASN A 171 6.99 1.44 -15.14
N PRO A 172 7.58 2.63 -14.96
CA PRO A 172 7.37 3.46 -13.77
C PRO A 172 5.95 4.01 -13.59
N SER A 173 5.14 4.04 -14.65
CA SER A 173 3.75 4.51 -14.61
C SER A 173 2.74 3.37 -14.42
N TYR A 174 3.20 2.16 -14.14
CA TYR A 174 2.30 1.02 -14.01
C TYR A 174 1.51 1.03 -12.70
N ILE A 175 0.33 1.65 -12.75
CA ILE A 175 -0.56 1.88 -11.59
C ILE A 175 -0.84 0.61 -10.79
N LYS A 176 -1.08 -0.53 -11.44
CA LYS A 176 -1.33 -1.80 -10.73
C LYS A 176 -0.14 -2.25 -9.89
N ALA A 177 1.09 -2.05 -10.37
CA ALA A 177 2.29 -2.39 -9.62
C ALA A 177 2.48 -1.46 -8.40
N LEU A 178 2.19 -0.15 -8.54
CA LEU A 178 2.19 0.81 -7.42
C LEU A 178 1.15 0.44 -6.36
N LEU A 179 -0.08 0.13 -6.77
CA LEU A 179 -1.16 -0.28 -5.86
C LEU A 179 -0.77 -1.53 -5.06
N ARG A 180 -0.27 -2.55 -5.75
CA ARG A 180 0.18 -3.83 -5.14
C ARG A 180 1.36 -3.63 -4.19
N ARG A 181 2.34 -2.77 -4.55
CA ARG A 181 3.49 -2.48 -3.69
C ARG A 181 3.08 -1.73 -2.44
N GLY A 182 2.20 -0.73 -2.58
CA GLY A 182 1.63 -0.01 -1.45
C GLY A 182 0.84 -0.92 -0.51
N GLU A 183 0.04 -1.85 -1.04
CA GLU A 183 -0.63 -2.88 -0.23
C GLU A 183 0.38 -3.76 0.52
N ALA A 184 1.44 -4.23 -0.14
CA ALA A 184 2.47 -5.04 0.49
C ALA A 184 3.20 -4.27 1.60
N HIS A 185 3.54 -3.01 1.37
CA HIS A 185 4.11 -2.12 2.39
C HIS A 185 3.17 -1.94 3.58
N GLU A 186 1.88 -1.72 3.34
CA GLU A 186 0.88 -1.63 4.40
C GLU A 186 0.83 -2.90 5.25
N LYS A 187 0.86 -4.09 4.63
CA LYS A 187 0.86 -5.38 5.36
C LYS A 187 2.10 -5.60 6.22
N LEU A 188 3.22 -4.96 5.87
CA LEU A 188 4.45 -4.93 6.67
C LEU A 188 4.53 -3.72 7.62
N GLU A 189 3.44 -2.93 7.71
CA GLU A 189 3.38 -1.68 8.47
C GLU A 189 4.41 -0.62 8.02
N HIS A 190 4.93 -0.71 6.80
CA HIS A 190 5.77 0.31 6.15
C HIS A 190 4.86 1.44 5.62
N PHE A 191 4.22 2.17 6.53
CA PHE A 191 3.12 3.08 6.21
C PHE A 191 3.56 4.27 5.35
N GLU A 192 4.75 4.82 5.61
CA GLU A 192 5.31 5.93 4.84
C GLU A 192 5.54 5.55 3.38
N GLU A 193 6.12 4.38 3.13
CA GLU A 193 6.35 3.84 1.79
C GLU A 193 5.02 3.53 1.08
N ALA A 194 4.05 2.96 1.79
CA ALA A 194 2.71 2.71 1.25
C ALA A 194 2.03 4.02 0.81
N ILE A 195 2.09 5.07 1.64
CA ILE A 195 1.55 6.39 1.30
C ILE A 195 2.27 6.98 0.10
N ALA A 196 3.58 6.83 -0.01
CA ALA A 196 4.35 7.31 -1.16
C ALA A 196 3.89 6.66 -2.47
N ASP A 197 3.69 5.35 -2.49
CA ASP A 197 3.16 4.63 -3.65
C ASP A 197 1.74 5.09 -4.01
N MET A 198 0.85 5.26 -3.02
CA MET A 198 -0.51 5.76 -3.26
C MET A 198 -0.52 7.19 -3.79
N LYS A 199 0.38 8.07 -3.31
CA LYS A 199 0.54 9.42 -3.85
C LYS A 199 0.97 9.37 -5.30
N LYS A 200 1.89 8.46 -5.65
CA LYS A 200 2.30 8.27 -7.05
C LYS A 200 1.15 7.80 -7.93
N VAL A 201 0.27 6.94 -7.42
CA VAL A 201 -0.97 6.57 -8.12
C VAL A 201 -1.82 7.80 -8.39
N LEU A 202 -2.01 8.69 -7.42
CA LEU A 202 -2.81 9.91 -7.61
C LEU A 202 -2.18 10.96 -8.52
N GLU A 203 -0.85 10.95 -8.68
CA GLU A 203 -0.18 11.75 -9.71
C GLU A 203 -0.52 11.26 -11.13
N LEU A 204 -0.70 9.94 -11.30
CA LEU A 204 -0.97 9.31 -12.60
C LEU A 204 -2.47 9.24 -12.91
N ASP A 205 -3.29 8.96 -11.89
CA ASP A 205 -4.75 8.90 -11.91
C ASP A 205 -5.32 9.61 -10.68
N PRO A 206 -5.58 10.93 -10.80
CA PRO A 206 -6.16 11.72 -9.70
C PRO A 206 -7.55 11.24 -9.26
N SER A 207 -8.24 10.48 -10.09
CA SER A 207 -9.59 9.98 -9.81
C SER A 207 -9.59 8.68 -9.00
N ASN A 208 -8.42 8.07 -8.77
CA ASN A 208 -8.31 6.79 -8.07
C ASN A 208 -8.84 6.86 -6.62
N ASP A 209 -10.02 6.30 -6.39
CA ASP A 209 -10.67 6.29 -5.07
C ASP A 209 -9.92 5.43 -4.06
N GLN A 210 -9.36 4.30 -4.50
CA GLN A 210 -8.62 3.37 -3.63
C GLN A 210 -7.40 4.07 -3.02
N ALA A 211 -6.58 4.72 -3.84
CA ALA A 211 -5.39 5.43 -3.37
C ALA A 211 -5.75 6.57 -2.39
N ARG A 212 -6.80 7.35 -2.66
CA ARG A 212 -7.28 8.40 -1.73
C ARG A 212 -7.71 7.84 -0.39
N LYS A 213 -8.48 6.74 -0.38
CA LYS A 213 -8.91 6.06 0.85
C LYS A 213 -7.72 5.50 1.63
N SER A 214 -6.78 4.86 0.94
CA SER A 214 -5.57 4.30 1.54
C SER A 214 -4.74 5.39 2.23
N ILE A 215 -4.46 6.51 1.57
CA ILE A 215 -3.71 7.63 2.17
C ILE A 215 -4.39 8.11 3.46
N ARG A 216 -5.68 8.42 3.40
CA ARG A 216 -6.44 8.91 4.56
C ARG A 216 -6.41 7.95 5.74
N ARG A 217 -6.42 6.63 5.47
CA ARG A 217 -6.33 5.60 6.50
C ARG A 217 -4.91 5.47 7.08
N LEU A 218 -3.89 5.54 6.21
CA LEU A 218 -2.50 5.25 6.57
C LEU A 218 -1.80 6.42 7.26
N GLU A 219 -2.17 7.66 6.96
CA GLU A 219 -1.59 8.87 7.57
C GLU A 219 -1.56 8.83 9.12
N PRO A 220 -2.67 8.59 9.84
CA PRO A 220 -2.63 8.53 11.30
C PRO A 220 -1.82 7.33 11.82
N LEU A 221 -1.75 6.22 11.06
CA LEU A 221 -0.97 5.04 11.44
C LEU A 221 0.53 5.30 11.31
N ALA A 222 0.95 5.98 10.24
CA ALA A 222 2.32 6.42 10.04
C ALA A 222 2.76 7.37 11.16
N GLU A 223 1.93 8.38 11.48
CA GLU A 223 2.25 9.32 12.57
C GLU A 223 2.35 8.63 13.93
N ALA A 224 1.41 7.74 14.26
CA ALA A 224 1.45 6.97 15.50
C ALA A 224 2.69 6.07 15.58
N LYS A 225 3.06 5.39 14.49
CA LYS A 225 4.26 4.54 14.42
C LYS A 225 5.53 5.38 14.58
N ARG A 226 5.59 6.56 13.94
CA ARG A 226 6.72 7.49 14.05
C ARG A 226 6.87 8.04 15.47
N GLU A 227 5.80 8.48 16.10
CA GLU A 227 5.86 8.99 17.49
C GLU A 227 6.24 7.89 18.47
N LYS A 228 5.66 6.68 18.34
CA LYS A 228 6.07 5.52 19.14
C LYS A 228 7.57 5.20 18.98
N MET A 229 8.06 5.16 17.74
CA MET A 229 9.47 4.90 17.46
C MET A 229 10.38 5.98 18.06
N LYS A 230 9.97 7.25 17.99
CA LYS A 230 10.67 8.39 18.59
C LYS A 230 10.72 8.30 20.12
N GLU A 231 9.62 7.95 20.77
CA GLU A 231 9.58 7.72 22.21
C GLU A 231 10.53 6.60 22.64
N GLU A 232 10.49 5.45 21.94
CA GLU A 232 11.39 4.32 22.20
C GLU A 232 12.87 4.69 21.98
N MET A 233 13.17 5.46 20.94
CA MET A 233 14.54 5.93 20.68
C MET A 233 15.02 6.90 21.75
N ILE A 234 14.19 7.84 22.18
CA ILE A 234 14.52 8.77 23.27
C ILE A 234 14.74 8.00 24.57
N ALA A 235 13.89 7.03 24.90
CA ALA A 235 14.05 6.19 26.08
C ALA A 235 15.39 5.43 26.05
N LYS A 236 15.71 4.75 24.93
CA LYS A 236 17.00 4.05 24.77
C LYS A 236 18.19 5.00 24.89
N LEU A 237 18.09 6.20 24.32
CA LEU A 237 19.15 7.21 24.42
C LEU A 237 19.34 7.70 25.86
N LYS A 238 18.23 7.89 26.60
CA LYS A 238 18.28 8.22 28.02
C LYS A 238 18.94 7.11 28.83
N ASP A 239 18.57 5.85 28.61
CA ASP A 239 19.15 4.71 29.31
C ASP A 239 20.67 4.60 29.04
N MET A 240 21.08 4.79 27.78
CA MET A 240 22.50 4.82 27.42
C MET A 240 23.22 5.99 28.11
N GLY A 241 22.64 7.19 28.09
CA GLY A 241 23.20 8.36 28.78
C GLY A 241 23.35 8.13 30.29
N ASN A 242 22.32 7.56 30.93
CA ASN A 242 22.30 7.23 32.35
C ASN A 242 23.29 6.11 32.70
N SER A 243 23.52 5.14 31.82
CA SER A 243 24.55 4.12 32.04
C SER A 243 25.96 4.70 32.10
N VAL A 244 26.23 5.78 31.35
CA VAL A 244 27.53 6.45 31.33
C VAL A 244 27.65 7.43 32.49
N LEU A 245 26.64 8.28 32.68
CA LEU A 245 26.62 9.34 33.68
C LEU A 245 26.40 8.83 35.11
N GLY A 246 25.70 7.71 35.26
CA GLY A 246 25.43 7.09 36.56
C GLY A 246 26.69 6.70 37.31
N ARG A 247 27.77 6.33 36.62
CA ARG A 247 29.10 6.08 37.22
C ARG A 247 29.68 7.31 37.93
N PHE A 248 29.20 8.50 37.59
CA PHE A 248 29.61 9.77 38.16
C PHE A 248 28.55 10.38 39.09
N GLY A 249 27.50 9.63 39.43
CA GLY A 249 26.38 10.13 40.25
C GLY A 249 25.50 11.15 39.53
N MET A 250 25.46 11.13 38.19
CA MET A 250 24.66 12.02 37.35
C MET A 250 23.57 11.25 36.60
N SER A 251 22.48 11.94 36.23
CA SER A 251 21.40 11.42 35.38
C SER A 251 21.04 12.44 34.30
N VAL A 252 20.65 11.98 33.11
CA VAL A 252 20.13 12.82 32.02
C VAL A 252 18.87 13.58 32.42
N ASP A 253 18.09 13.07 33.39
CA ASP A 253 16.88 13.74 33.89
C ASP A 253 17.19 14.99 34.73
N ASN A 254 18.43 15.12 35.20
CA ASN A 254 18.89 16.28 35.97
C ASN A 254 19.31 17.46 35.07
N PHE A 255 19.38 17.26 33.75
CA PHE A 255 19.76 18.29 32.81
C PHE A 255 18.52 18.99 32.23
N LYS A 256 18.48 20.32 32.31
CA LYS A 256 17.45 21.15 31.67
C LYS A 256 18.08 22.02 30.59
N ALA A 257 17.50 21.96 29.39
CA ALA A 257 17.80 22.87 28.31
C ALA A 257 16.96 24.15 28.46
N VAL A 258 17.62 25.31 28.57
CA VAL A 258 16.99 26.63 28.62
C VAL A 258 17.31 27.37 27.33
N LYS A 259 16.27 27.73 26.57
CA LYS A 259 16.39 28.51 25.32
C LYS A 259 16.43 30.00 25.64
N ASP A 260 17.46 30.69 25.15
CA ASP A 260 17.53 32.15 25.18
C ASP A 260 16.56 32.74 24.14
N PRO A 261 15.56 33.54 24.54
CA PRO A 261 14.56 34.10 23.63
C PRO A 261 15.14 35.13 22.63
N ASN A 262 16.28 35.74 22.92
CA ASN A 262 16.87 36.79 22.09
C ASN A 262 17.82 36.23 21.03
N THR A 263 18.56 35.18 21.37
CA THR A 263 19.57 34.58 20.48
C THR A 263 19.10 33.27 19.86
N GLY A 264 18.05 32.65 20.40
CA GLY A 264 17.59 31.31 20.01
C GLY A 264 18.53 30.18 20.44
N SER A 265 19.63 30.50 21.12
CA SER A 265 20.61 29.52 21.60
C SER A 265 20.09 28.72 22.80
N TYR A 266 20.58 27.49 22.97
CA TYR A 266 20.24 26.63 24.10
C TYR A 266 21.41 26.54 25.07
N SER A 267 21.14 26.75 26.36
CA SER A 267 22.08 26.47 27.46
C SER A 267 21.61 25.23 28.22
N ILE A 268 22.55 24.34 28.55
CA ILE A 268 22.25 23.14 29.33
C ILE A 268 22.69 23.38 30.77
N SER A 269 21.78 23.25 31.73
CA SER A 269 22.06 23.39 33.15
C SER A 269 21.80 22.09 33.89
N PHE A 270 22.66 21.74 34.85
CA PHE A 270 22.49 20.56 35.71
C PHE A 270 21.88 20.99 37.05
N GLN A 271 20.75 20.38 37.41
CA GLN A 271 20.10 20.58 38.71
C GLN A 271 20.42 19.39 39.61
N ARG A 272 20.97 19.69 40.79
CA ARG A 272 21.43 18.68 41.75
C ARG A 272 20.37 18.37 42.79
#